data_AF-A0AAE3ZKI3-F1
#
_entry.id   AF-A0AAE3ZKI3-F1
#
_cell.length_a   1.000
_cell.length_b   1.000
_cell.length_c   1.000
_cell.angle_alpha   90.00
_cell.angle_beta   90.00
_cell.angle_gamma   90.00
#
_symmetry.space_group_name_H-M   'P 1'
#
loop_
_entity.id
_entity.type
_entity.pdbx_description
1 polymer ?
#
loop_
_entity_poly.entity_id
_entity_poly.type
_entity_poly.pdbx_seq_one_letter_code
_entity_poly.pdbx_strand_id
1 'polypeptide(L)'
;MAIWIRPELWLRVAIALAAAYGLFFMDNSLTYFTVQSNLVALAYYGWAVRHMITTGTVTSPAPRLRGPVVYWLAITGLVAHFLLNNGANPFPPLVGGDDLIAEWCTFALHYLVPALALADWLLVRPFRVTPWSRLPLWLLFPLGYGLFAEFRAFVYPDYPNPYPYFFLDPTRNGYGWVAQQFGILALEFAVLAALLLGLDRLVHRKTLASAETLAPAETLAPGKGSTPRGE
;
A
#
# COMPACT_ATOMS: atom_id res chain seq x y z
N MET A 1 -19.05 -19.99 9.35
CA MET A 1 -17.96 -20.98 9.16
C MET A 1 -17.16 -20.76 7.88
N ALA A 2 -17.78 -20.32 6.77
CA ALA A 2 -17.10 -20.15 5.48
C ALA A 2 -15.99 -19.06 5.42
N ILE A 3 -15.99 -18.04 6.29
CA ILE A 3 -14.99 -16.95 6.19
C ILE A 3 -13.58 -17.38 6.62
N TRP A 4 -13.46 -18.33 7.55
CA TRP A 4 -12.18 -18.76 8.12
C TRP A 4 -11.34 -19.62 7.17
N ILE A 5 -11.93 -20.14 6.10
CA ILE A 5 -11.23 -20.88 5.04
C ILE A 5 -10.81 -19.98 3.87
N ARG A 6 -11.15 -18.69 3.91
CA ARG A 6 -10.89 -17.75 2.83
C ARG A 6 -9.42 -17.28 2.88
N PRO A 7 -8.61 -17.52 1.84
CA PRO A 7 -7.22 -17.07 1.82
C PRO A 7 -7.09 -15.54 1.92
N GLU A 8 -8.09 -14.79 1.44
CA GLU A 8 -8.13 -13.34 1.53
C GLU A 8 -8.14 -12.84 2.99
N LEU A 9 -8.76 -13.59 3.90
CA LEU A 9 -8.77 -13.26 5.32
C LEU A 9 -7.35 -13.38 5.89
N TRP A 10 -6.73 -14.53 5.66
CA TRP A 10 -5.41 -14.85 6.21
C TRP A 10 -4.30 -13.97 5.67
N LEU A 11 -4.38 -13.56 4.39
CA LEU A 11 -3.47 -12.58 3.83
C LEU A 11 -3.55 -11.24 4.58
N ARG A 12 -4.77 -10.74 4.84
CA ARG A 12 -4.96 -9.48 5.57
C ARG A 12 -4.60 -9.57 7.05
N VAL A 13 -4.82 -10.73 7.66
CA VAL A 13 -4.32 -11.03 9.01
C VAL A 13 -2.79 -10.99 9.02
N ALA A 14 -2.13 -11.63 8.05
CA ALA A 14 -0.67 -11.62 7.95
C ALA A 14 -0.11 -10.20 7.79
N ILE A 15 -0.73 -9.36 6.97
CA ILE A 15 -0.36 -7.94 6.83
C ILE A 15 -0.48 -7.20 8.17
N ALA A 16 -1.63 -7.34 8.85
CA ALA A 16 -1.86 -6.67 10.13
C ALA A 16 -0.89 -7.14 11.22
N LEU A 17 -0.61 -8.45 11.29
CA LEU A 17 0.34 -9.01 12.26
C LEU A 17 1.77 -8.59 11.96
N ALA A 18 2.19 -8.57 10.69
CA ALA A 18 3.53 -8.09 10.31
C ALA A 18 3.72 -6.61 10.64
N ALA A 19 2.71 -5.77 10.39
CA ALA A 19 2.74 -4.36 10.76
C ALA A 19 2.76 -4.17 12.28
N ALA A 20 1.92 -4.90 13.02
CA ALA A 20 1.93 -4.88 14.49
C ALA A 20 3.28 -5.33 15.05
N TYR A 21 3.85 -6.42 14.52
CA TYR A 21 5.16 -6.91 14.92
C TYR A 21 6.24 -5.83 14.77
N GLY A 22 6.38 -5.23 13.57
CA GLY A 22 7.39 -4.20 13.35
C GLY A 22 7.15 -2.92 14.16
N LEU A 23 5.89 -2.54 14.41
CA LEU A 23 5.56 -1.31 15.14
C LEU A 23 5.72 -1.42 16.66
N PHE A 24 5.41 -2.58 17.26
CA PHE A 24 5.41 -2.74 18.72
C PHE A 24 6.74 -3.24 19.29
N PHE A 25 7.56 -3.91 18.48
CA PHE A 25 8.80 -4.54 18.95
C PHE A 25 10.08 -3.81 18.53
N MET A 26 9.96 -2.63 17.91
CA MET A 26 11.07 -1.77 17.51
C MET A 26 10.87 -0.37 18.06
N ASP A 27 11.93 0.22 18.61
CA ASP A 27 11.89 1.57 19.17
C ASP A 27 11.83 2.60 18.04
N ASN A 28 10.60 3.03 17.76
CA ASN A 28 10.24 3.73 16.54
C ASN A 28 9.59 5.07 16.86
N SER A 29 10.19 6.16 16.38
CA SER A 29 9.57 7.48 16.49
C SER A 29 8.46 7.68 15.46
N LEU A 30 7.33 8.27 15.89
CA LEU A 30 6.24 8.70 15.00
C LEU A 30 6.68 9.76 13.97
N THR A 31 7.89 10.29 14.10
CA THR A 31 8.46 11.24 13.14
C THR A 31 8.83 10.60 11.80
N TYR A 32 9.00 9.27 11.74
CA TYR A 32 9.35 8.57 10.50
C TYR A 32 8.12 8.24 9.65
N PHE A 33 8.23 8.46 8.34
CA PHE A 33 7.17 8.12 7.38
C PHE A 33 6.84 6.62 7.40
N THR A 34 7.86 5.78 7.58
CA THR A 34 7.70 4.32 7.74
C THR A 34 6.70 3.99 8.85
N VAL A 35 6.82 4.64 10.01
CA VAL A 35 5.99 4.36 11.18
C VAL A 35 4.56 4.86 10.93
N GLN A 36 4.40 6.08 10.42
CA GLN A 36 3.09 6.65 10.13
C GLN A 36 2.33 5.83 9.06
N SER A 37 3.00 5.46 7.97
CA SER A 37 2.40 4.65 6.89
C SER A 37 2.02 3.25 7.35
N ASN A 38 2.86 2.59 8.15
CA ASN A 38 2.55 1.27 8.70
C ASN A 38 1.46 1.31 9.77
N LEU A 39 1.35 2.40 10.56
CA LEU A 39 0.21 2.60 11.47
C LEU A 39 -1.11 2.72 10.71
N VAL A 40 -1.12 3.48 9.61
CA VAL A 40 -2.28 3.59 8.73
C VAL A 40 -2.61 2.23 8.09
N ALA A 41 -1.60 1.47 7.67
CA ALA A 41 -1.79 0.11 7.16
C ALA A 41 -2.38 -0.83 8.22
N LEU A 42 -1.83 -0.83 9.44
CA LEU A 42 -2.33 -1.62 10.56
C LEU A 42 -3.80 -1.30 10.85
N ALA A 43 -4.14 -0.01 10.91
CA ALA A 43 -5.52 0.43 11.12
C ALA A 43 -6.46 -0.04 9.99
N TYR A 44 -6.05 0.15 8.73
CA TYR A 44 -6.85 -0.25 7.57
C TYR A 44 -7.06 -1.77 7.50
N TYR A 45 -5.98 -2.55 7.60
CA TYR A 45 -6.05 -4.01 7.50
C TYR A 45 -6.70 -4.64 8.74
N GLY A 46 -6.50 -4.06 9.94
CA GLY A 46 -7.24 -4.45 11.14
C GLY A 46 -8.75 -4.21 11.00
N TRP A 47 -9.14 -3.06 10.45
CA TRP A 47 -10.55 -2.78 10.12
C TRP A 47 -11.08 -3.76 9.08
N ALA A 48 -10.28 -4.08 8.05
CA ALA A 48 -10.66 -5.02 7.01
C ALA A 48 -10.89 -6.44 7.54
N VAL A 49 -9.98 -6.95 8.38
CA VAL A 49 -10.13 -8.25 9.05
C VAL A 49 -11.39 -8.27 9.91
N ARG A 50 -11.59 -7.24 10.76
CA ARG A 50 -12.80 -7.13 11.58
C ARG A 50 -14.06 -7.14 10.72
N HIS A 51 -14.10 -6.33 9.67
CA HIS A 51 -15.23 -6.23 8.76
C HIS A 51 -15.56 -7.58 8.09
N MET A 52 -14.53 -8.31 7.64
CA MET A 52 -14.72 -9.63 7.02
C MET A 52 -15.31 -10.64 8.01
N ILE A 53 -14.80 -10.67 9.24
CA ILE A 53 -15.31 -11.57 10.29
C ILE A 53 -16.75 -11.23 10.65
N THR A 54 -17.09 -9.94 10.81
CA THR A 54 -18.42 -9.51 11.24
C THR A 54 -19.49 -9.62 10.15
N THR A 55 -19.10 -9.48 8.88
CA THR A 55 -20.05 -9.49 7.74
C THR A 55 -20.07 -10.82 6.97
N GLY A 56 -19.07 -11.67 7.15
CA GLY A 56 -18.88 -12.89 6.36
C GLY A 56 -18.48 -12.64 4.90
N THR A 57 -18.15 -11.41 4.53
CA THR A 57 -17.74 -11.03 3.16
C THR A 57 -16.23 -10.95 3.02
N VAL A 58 -15.71 -11.07 1.80
CA VAL A 58 -14.26 -10.90 1.51
C VAL A 58 -13.89 -9.49 1.05
N THR A 59 -14.89 -8.64 0.81
CA THR A 59 -14.67 -7.26 0.38
C THR A 59 -14.15 -6.41 1.53
N SER A 60 -13.06 -5.66 1.29
CA SER A 60 -12.56 -4.70 2.27
C SER A 60 -13.59 -3.60 2.54
N PRO A 61 -13.64 -3.08 3.77
CA PRO A 61 -14.31 -1.83 4.04
C PRO A 61 -13.60 -0.69 3.27
N ALA A 62 -14.38 0.28 2.80
CA ALA A 62 -13.92 1.40 1.98
C ALA A 62 -12.85 1.03 0.93
N PRO A 63 -13.19 0.22 -0.11
CA PRO A 63 -12.20 -0.31 -1.06
C PRO A 63 -11.36 0.74 -1.79
N ARG A 64 -11.82 2.00 -1.83
CA ARG A 64 -11.10 3.15 -2.40
C ARG A 64 -9.87 3.58 -1.59
N LEU A 65 -9.83 3.31 -0.28
CA LEU A 65 -8.69 3.66 0.58
C LEU A 65 -7.51 2.71 0.45
N ARG A 66 -7.76 1.50 -0.07
CA ARG A 66 -6.75 0.46 -0.24
C ARG A 66 -5.58 0.87 -1.13
N GLY A 67 -5.89 1.48 -2.29
CA GLY A 67 -4.88 1.95 -3.24
C GLY A 67 -3.90 2.95 -2.61
N PRO A 68 -4.39 4.04 -1.97
CA PRO A 68 -3.55 4.96 -1.20
C PRO A 68 -2.68 4.26 -0.15
N VAL A 69 -3.22 3.35 0.65
CA VAL A 69 -2.46 2.61 1.68
C VAL A 69 -1.30 1.83 1.06
N VAL A 70 -1.58 1.08 -0.02
CA VAL A 70 -0.56 0.31 -0.76
C VAL A 70 0.50 1.24 -1.34
N TYR A 71 0.08 2.38 -1.87
CA TYR A 71 0.98 3.39 -2.42
C TYR A 71 1.91 4.00 -1.36
N TRP A 72 1.40 4.34 -0.17
CA TRP A 72 2.24 4.84 0.91
C TRP A 72 3.23 3.79 1.41
N LEU A 73 2.81 2.52 1.50
CA LEU A 73 3.73 1.42 1.80
C LEU A 73 4.77 1.20 0.71
N ALA A 74 4.40 1.37 -0.56
CA ALA A 74 5.34 1.28 -1.68
C ALA A 74 6.41 2.38 -1.59
N ILE A 75 6.05 3.62 -1.23
CA ILE A 75 7.01 4.69 -0.94
C ILE A 75 7.96 4.25 0.18
N THR A 76 7.42 3.73 1.30
CA THR A 76 8.22 3.26 2.44
C THR A 76 9.27 2.25 2.02
N GLY A 77 8.90 1.22 1.25
CA GLY A 77 9.85 0.22 0.79
C GLY A 77 10.86 0.74 -0.24
N LEU A 78 10.42 1.56 -1.20
CA LEU A 78 11.29 2.10 -2.25
C LEU A 78 12.31 3.10 -1.69
N VAL A 79 11.89 4.03 -0.83
CA VAL A 79 12.78 5.00 -0.19
C VAL A 79 13.77 4.27 0.70
N ALA A 80 13.31 3.32 1.53
CA ALA A 80 14.22 2.56 2.37
C ALA A 80 15.24 1.76 1.56
N HIS A 81 14.81 1.09 0.50
CA HIS A 81 15.70 0.25 -0.29
C HIS A 81 16.71 1.06 -1.10
N PHE A 82 16.24 2.07 -1.85
CA PHE A 82 17.09 2.78 -2.80
C PHE A 82 17.79 4.00 -2.20
N LEU A 83 17.10 4.79 -1.38
CA LEU A 83 17.64 6.05 -0.85
C LEU A 83 18.41 5.85 0.47
N LEU A 84 17.98 4.90 1.30
CA LEU A 84 18.60 4.70 2.62
C LEU A 84 19.60 3.54 2.61
N ASN A 85 19.26 2.42 1.97
CA ASN A 85 20.07 1.20 1.98
C ASN A 85 20.93 1.00 0.71
N ASN A 86 20.89 1.93 -0.24
CA ASN A 86 21.66 1.88 -1.49
C ASN A 86 21.50 0.56 -2.27
N GLY A 87 20.32 -0.06 -2.22
CA GLY A 87 20.02 -1.33 -2.89
C GLY A 87 20.66 -2.57 -2.26
N ALA A 88 21.20 -2.47 -1.04
CA ALA A 88 21.77 -3.63 -0.36
C ALA A 88 20.71 -4.71 -0.04
N ASN A 89 21.18 -5.94 0.18
CA ASN A 89 20.33 -7.08 0.49
C ASN A 89 19.41 -6.77 1.68
N PRO A 90 18.08 -6.85 1.53
CA PRO A 90 17.16 -6.48 2.58
C PRO A 90 16.93 -7.59 3.62
N PHE A 91 17.38 -8.83 3.36
CA PHE A 91 17.08 -9.97 4.23
C PHE A 91 17.98 -9.97 5.48
N PRO A 92 17.39 -9.92 6.68
CA PRO A 92 18.14 -10.10 7.93
C PRO A 92 18.76 -11.49 8.03
N PRO A 93 19.84 -11.65 8.81
CA PRO A 93 20.36 -12.96 9.16
C PRO A 93 19.30 -13.80 9.89
N LEU A 94 19.36 -15.13 9.70
CA LEU A 94 18.52 -16.07 10.45
C LEU A 94 19.07 -16.31 11.87
N VAL A 95 20.40 -16.22 12.02
CA VAL A 95 21.15 -16.37 13.28
C VAL A 95 22.36 -15.43 13.27
N GLY A 96 22.76 -14.93 14.44
CA GLY A 96 24.04 -14.22 14.61
C GLY A 96 24.07 -12.74 14.18
N GLY A 97 23.03 -11.96 14.49
CA GLY A 97 23.01 -10.49 14.37
C GLY A 97 23.14 -9.80 15.72
N ASP A 98 23.50 -8.50 15.72
CA ASP A 98 23.66 -7.69 16.94
C ASP A 98 22.31 -7.48 17.65
N ASP A 99 21.27 -7.15 16.88
CA ASP A 99 19.88 -7.05 17.35
C ASP A 99 18.93 -7.67 16.32
N LEU A 100 18.81 -8.99 16.40
CA LEU A 100 17.99 -9.78 15.50
C LEU A 100 16.53 -9.30 15.50
N ILE A 101 15.98 -8.89 16.65
CA ILE A 101 14.58 -8.44 16.72
C ILE A 101 14.39 -7.14 15.94
N ALA A 102 15.27 -6.16 16.15
CA ALA A 102 15.20 -4.88 15.43
C ALA A 102 15.40 -5.05 13.91
N GLU A 103 16.31 -5.93 13.49
CA GLU A 103 16.55 -6.23 12.07
C GLU A 103 15.30 -6.84 11.40
N TRP A 104 14.66 -7.83 12.04
CA TRP A 104 13.43 -8.43 11.52
C TRP A 104 12.23 -7.48 11.57
N CYS A 105 12.14 -6.60 12.57
CA CYS A 105 11.13 -5.53 12.60
C CYS A 105 11.33 -4.53 11.46
N THR A 106 12.59 -4.13 11.22
CA THR A 106 12.97 -3.25 10.11
C THR A 106 12.59 -3.88 8.78
N PHE A 107 12.91 -5.17 8.59
CA PHE A 107 12.51 -5.91 7.39
C PHE A 107 10.98 -5.98 7.25
N ALA A 108 10.26 -6.22 8.35
CA ALA A 108 8.80 -6.31 8.32
C ALA A 108 8.16 -5.01 7.82
N LEU A 109 8.57 -3.85 8.36
CA LEU A 109 7.97 -2.55 8.02
C LEU A 109 8.36 -2.02 6.64
N HIS A 110 9.58 -2.33 6.17
CA HIS A 110 10.09 -1.80 4.92
C HIS A 110 9.89 -2.73 3.71
N TYR A 111 9.75 -4.04 3.93
CA TYR A 111 9.69 -5.02 2.83
C TYR A 111 8.47 -5.94 2.92
N LEU A 112 8.26 -6.61 4.05
CA LEU A 112 7.20 -7.62 4.16
C LEU A 112 5.79 -7.01 4.05
N VAL A 113 5.50 -5.97 4.85
CA VAL A 113 4.18 -5.30 4.83
C VAL A 113 3.90 -4.68 3.46
N PRO A 114 4.81 -3.90 2.84
CA PRO A 114 4.60 -3.40 1.48
C PRO A 114 4.35 -4.49 0.44
N ALA A 115 5.13 -5.58 0.47
CA ALA A 115 4.98 -6.67 -0.49
C ALA A 115 3.63 -7.39 -0.34
N LEU A 116 3.24 -7.72 0.90
CA LEU A 116 1.96 -8.37 1.18
C LEU A 116 0.77 -7.47 0.85
N ALA A 117 0.85 -6.16 1.16
CA ALA A 117 -0.20 -5.21 0.81
C ALA A 117 -0.36 -5.05 -0.71
N LEU A 118 0.76 -4.99 -1.46
CA LEU A 118 0.73 -4.97 -2.91
C LEU A 118 0.13 -6.27 -3.47
N ALA A 119 0.50 -7.43 -2.93
CA ALA A 119 -0.06 -8.72 -3.32
C ALA A 119 -1.57 -8.79 -3.03
N ASP A 120 -2.01 -8.37 -1.85
CA ASP A 120 -3.43 -8.23 -1.51
C ASP A 120 -4.13 -7.37 -2.57
N TRP A 121 -3.61 -6.17 -2.84
CA TRP A 121 -4.21 -5.23 -3.79
C TRP A 121 -4.40 -5.78 -5.20
N LEU A 122 -3.40 -6.50 -5.72
CA LEU A 122 -3.42 -7.07 -7.07
C LEU A 122 -4.19 -8.39 -7.17
N LEU A 123 -4.32 -9.16 -6.08
CA LEU A 123 -4.88 -10.52 -6.13
C LEU A 123 -6.30 -10.61 -5.57
N VAL A 124 -6.70 -9.69 -4.68
CA VAL A 124 -7.98 -9.75 -3.97
C VAL A 124 -8.93 -8.65 -4.45
N ARG A 125 -10.19 -9.02 -4.74
CA ARG A 125 -11.25 -8.10 -5.18
C ARG A 125 -11.69 -7.11 -4.08
N PRO A 126 -12.30 -5.97 -4.45
CA PRO A 126 -12.54 -5.49 -5.81
C PRO A 126 -11.31 -4.84 -6.45
N PHE A 127 -11.20 -4.98 -7.77
CA PHE A 127 -10.14 -4.40 -8.60
C PHE A 127 -10.60 -3.08 -9.22
N ARG A 128 -9.68 -2.20 -9.63
CA ARG A 128 -9.99 -0.98 -10.42
C ARG A 128 -10.95 0.01 -9.76
N VAL A 129 -10.96 0.03 -8.43
CA VAL A 129 -11.91 0.84 -7.64
C VAL A 129 -11.64 2.35 -7.78
N THR A 130 -10.36 2.75 -7.85
CA THR A 130 -9.95 4.16 -7.79
C THR A 130 -9.86 4.76 -9.19
N PRO A 131 -10.61 5.83 -9.53
CA PRO A 131 -10.48 6.51 -10.82
C PRO A 131 -9.21 7.36 -10.88
N TRP A 132 -8.68 7.59 -12.09
CA TRP A 132 -7.48 8.42 -12.33
C TRP A 132 -7.60 9.84 -11.76
N SER A 133 -8.79 10.42 -11.75
CA SER A 133 -9.05 11.75 -11.19
C SER A 133 -8.78 11.86 -9.69
N ARG A 134 -8.65 10.73 -8.97
CA ARG A 134 -8.37 10.68 -7.52
C ARG A 134 -6.90 10.48 -7.20
N LEU A 135 -6.05 10.28 -8.20
CA LEU A 135 -4.61 10.09 -8.04
C LEU A 135 -3.93 11.25 -7.30
N PRO A 136 -4.27 12.54 -7.55
CA PRO A 136 -3.69 13.65 -6.78
C PRO A 136 -3.92 13.54 -5.26
N LEU A 137 -5.00 12.89 -4.82
CA LEU A 137 -5.26 12.71 -3.39
C LEU A 137 -4.28 11.74 -2.72
N TRP A 138 -3.63 10.86 -3.48
CA TRP A 138 -2.65 9.93 -2.94
C TRP A 138 -1.39 10.66 -2.49
N LEU A 139 -1.07 11.78 -3.16
CA LEU A 139 0.09 12.63 -2.87
C LEU A 139 -0.07 13.46 -1.60
N LEU A 140 -1.29 13.67 -1.12
CA LEU A 140 -1.54 14.52 0.06
C LEU A 140 -0.78 14.04 1.28
N PHE A 141 -0.71 12.73 1.50
CA PHE A 141 -0.02 12.18 2.66
C PHE A 141 1.50 12.31 2.59
N PRO A 142 2.21 11.85 1.53
CA PRO A 142 3.67 12.03 1.47
C PRO A 142 4.11 13.50 1.39
N LEU A 143 3.38 14.36 0.68
CA LEU A 143 3.69 15.79 0.66
C LEU A 143 3.40 16.46 2.01
N GLY A 144 2.27 16.11 2.62
CA GLY A 144 1.92 16.56 3.97
C GLY A 144 2.94 16.10 5.01
N TYR A 145 3.50 14.90 4.87
CA TYR A 145 4.58 14.40 5.72
C TYR A 145 5.84 15.26 5.58
N GLY A 146 6.26 15.59 4.36
CA GLY A 146 7.40 16.46 4.15
C GLY A 146 7.20 17.82 4.83
N LEU A 147 6.04 18.45 4.61
CA LEU A 147 5.69 19.72 5.26
C LEU A 147 5.67 19.59 6.79
N PHE A 148 5.14 18.49 7.32
CA PHE A 148 5.16 18.20 8.75
C PHE A 148 6.59 18.08 9.30
N ALA A 149 7.48 17.38 8.59
CA ALA A 149 8.87 17.20 9.00
C ALA A 149 9.62 18.54 9.09
N GLU A 150 9.48 19.39 8.06
CA GLU A 150 10.03 20.75 8.04
C GLU A 150 9.46 21.62 9.16
N PHE A 151 8.13 21.62 9.30
CA PHE A 151 7.43 22.40 10.32
C PHE A 151 7.87 21.99 11.73
N ARG A 152 7.99 20.68 11.99
CA ARG A 152 8.46 20.16 13.28
C ARG A 152 9.89 20.61 13.56
N ALA A 153 10.77 20.54 12.57
CA ALA A 153 12.16 21.00 12.71
C ALA A 153 12.25 22.50 13.00
N PHE A 154 11.37 23.30 12.38
CA PHE A 154 11.27 24.74 12.63
C PHE A 154 10.77 25.06 14.05
N VAL A 155 9.77 24.34 14.56
CA VAL A 155 9.20 24.56 15.90
C VAL A 155 10.11 24.02 17.01
N TYR A 156 10.80 22.91 16.75
CA TYR A 156 11.67 22.22 17.71
C TYR A 156 13.08 22.03 17.15
N PRO A 157 13.86 23.11 16.94
CA PRO A 157 15.18 23.03 16.31
C PRO A 157 16.19 22.22 17.14
N ASP A 158 16.05 22.20 18.46
CA ASP A 158 16.94 21.49 19.38
C ASP A 158 16.55 20.02 19.60
N TYR A 159 15.49 19.53 18.93
CA TYR A 159 15.06 18.14 19.09
C TYR A 159 16.09 17.17 18.49
N PRO A 160 16.43 16.06 19.17
CA PRO A 160 17.32 15.04 18.61
C PRO A 160 16.77 14.51 17.27
N ASN A 161 17.55 14.65 16.19
CA ASN A 161 17.10 14.36 14.83
C ASN A 161 15.92 15.26 14.36
N PRO A 162 16.16 16.56 14.11
CA PRO A 162 15.12 17.49 13.65
C PRO A 162 14.60 17.13 12.25
N TYR A 163 15.44 16.56 11.40
CA TYR A 163 15.08 16.11 10.05
C TYR A 163 15.23 14.59 9.93
N PRO A 164 14.12 13.81 9.86
CA PRO A 164 14.18 12.35 9.84
C PRO A 164 14.96 11.75 8.65
N TYR A 165 15.11 12.53 7.58
CA TYR A 165 15.77 12.12 6.35
C TYR A 165 16.72 13.21 5.85
N PHE A 166 17.87 12.79 5.32
CA PHE A 166 18.90 13.72 4.82
C PHE A 166 18.40 14.63 3.69
N PHE A 167 17.44 14.17 2.88
CA PHE A 167 16.86 14.97 1.78
C PHE A 167 15.87 16.04 2.23
N LEU A 168 15.54 16.06 3.53
CA LEU A 168 14.78 17.12 4.18
C LEU A 168 15.70 18.05 4.99
N ASP A 169 16.99 17.76 5.08
CA ASP A 169 17.90 18.50 5.95
C ASP A 169 18.55 19.70 5.22
N PRO A 170 18.19 20.96 5.56
CA PRO A 170 18.78 22.15 4.96
C PRO A 170 20.16 22.49 5.53
N THR A 171 20.66 21.83 6.58
CA THR A 171 21.89 22.24 7.29
C THR A 171 23.12 22.29 6.39
N ARG A 172 23.20 21.38 5.40
CA ARG A 172 24.34 21.31 4.47
C ARG A 172 24.16 22.14 3.20
N ASN A 173 22.96 22.14 2.63
CA ASN A 173 22.70 22.66 1.28
C ASN A 173 21.69 23.83 1.24
N GLY A 174 21.13 24.21 2.38
CA GLY A 174 20.10 25.26 2.51
C GLY A 174 18.71 24.84 2.02
N TYR A 175 17.72 25.68 2.30
CA TYR A 175 16.32 25.45 1.93
C TYR A 175 16.05 25.45 0.42
N GLY A 176 16.91 26.08 -0.38
CA GLY A 176 16.80 26.01 -1.85
C GLY A 176 16.99 24.57 -2.37
N TRP A 177 17.94 23.83 -1.79
CA TRP A 177 18.14 22.43 -2.11
C TRP A 177 17.00 21.55 -1.61
N VAL A 178 16.50 21.79 -0.39
CA VAL A 178 15.33 21.07 0.15
C VAL A 178 14.11 21.29 -0.76
N ALA A 179 13.82 22.52 -1.18
CA ALA A 179 12.73 22.81 -2.10
C ALA A 179 12.87 22.05 -3.44
N GLN A 180 14.10 21.92 -3.96
CA GLN A 180 14.38 21.10 -5.13
C GLN A 180 14.10 19.61 -4.87
N GLN A 181 14.55 19.05 -3.74
CA GLN A 181 14.27 17.67 -3.36
C GLN A 181 12.76 17.40 -3.25
N PHE A 182 12.00 18.33 -2.64
CA PHE A 182 10.54 18.25 -2.60
C PHE A 182 9.92 18.19 -3.99
N GLY A 183 10.39 19.02 -4.93
CA GLY A 183 9.91 19.02 -6.30
C GLY A 183 10.18 17.69 -7.03
N ILE A 184 11.38 17.14 -6.86
CA ILE A 184 11.77 15.84 -7.42
C ILE A 184 10.91 14.72 -6.83
N LEU A 185 10.84 14.63 -5.51
CA LEU A 185 10.04 13.62 -4.81
C LEU A 185 8.55 13.72 -5.18
N ALA A 186 8.00 14.93 -5.29
CA ALA A 186 6.61 15.12 -5.72
C ALA A 186 6.36 14.55 -7.12
N LEU A 187 7.30 14.73 -8.04
CA LEU A 187 7.23 14.17 -9.39
C LEU A 187 7.36 12.63 -9.36
N GLU A 188 8.37 12.10 -8.66
CA GLU A 188 8.61 10.65 -8.54
C GLU A 188 7.40 9.95 -7.91
N PHE A 189 6.83 10.53 -6.87
CA PHE A 189 5.62 10.07 -6.20
C PHE A 189 4.40 10.12 -7.11
N ALA A 190 4.24 11.19 -7.91
CA ALA A 190 3.18 11.26 -8.90
C ALA A 190 3.31 10.17 -9.98
N VAL A 191 4.54 9.93 -10.46
CA VAL A 191 4.84 8.84 -11.41
C VAL A 191 4.54 7.49 -10.78
N LEU A 192 4.99 7.23 -9.55
CA LEU A 192 4.71 5.98 -8.83
C LEU A 192 3.22 5.74 -8.65
N ALA A 193 2.46 6.76 -8.26
CA ALA A 193 1.00 6.65 -8.13
C ALA A 193 0.35 6.29 -9.47
N ALA A 194 0.84 6.88 -10.58
CA ALA A 194 0.35 6.59 -11.91
C ALA A 194 0.73 5.17 -12.38
N LEU A 195 1.94 4.72 -12.07
CA LEU A 195 2.41 3.36 -12.35
C LEU A 195 1.59 2.31 -11.60
N LEU A 196 1.37 2.51 -10.29
CA LEU A 196 0.54 1.59 -9.51
C LEU A 196 -0.88 1.54 -10.04
N LEU A 197 -1.51 2.69 -10.28
CA LEU A 197 -2.87 2.72 -10.81
C LEU A 197 -2.93 2.10 -12.22
N GLY A 198 -1.92 2.35 -13.06
CA GLY A 198 -1.76 1.71 -14.36
C GLY A 198 -1.62 0.19 -14.26
N LEU A 199 -0.86 -0.31 -13.28
CA LEU A 199 -0.69 -1.74 -13.02
C LEU A 199 -2.03 -2.41 -12.68
N ASP A 200 -2.82 -1.84 -11.77
CA ASP A 200 -4.18 -2.31 -11.44
C ASP A 200 -5.10 -2.31 -12.68
N ARG A 201 -4.95 -1.33 -13.59
CA ARG A 201 -5.67 -1.38 -14.87
C ARG A 201 -5.16 -2.51 -15.76
N LEU A 202 -3.86 -2.70 -15.92
CA LEU A 202 -3.30 -3.68 -16.85
C LEU A 202 -3.55 -5.12 -16.43
N VAL A 203 -3.27 -5.46 -15.17
CA VAL A 203 -3.44 -6.81 -14.62
C VAL A 203 -4.88 -7.29 -14.82
N HIS A 204 -5.85 -6.42 -14.55
CA HIS A 204 -7.27 -6.77 -14.62
C HIS A 204 -7.92 -6.48 -15.99
N ARG A 205 -7.17 -6.06 -17.01
CA ARG A 205 -7.69 -5.90 -18.39
C ARG A 205 -7.81 -7.24 -19.08
N LYS A 206 -6.82 -8.11 -18.86
CA LYS A 206 -6.74 -9.44 -19.46
C LYS A 206 -7.80 -10.40 -18.90
N THR A 207 -8.15 -10.27 -17.62
CA THR A 207 -9.13 -11.14 -16.95
C THR A 207 -10.52 -11.08 -17.58
N LEU A 208 -10.95 -9.91 -18.09
CA LEU A 208 -12.26 -9.76 -18.74
C LEU A 208 -12.24 -10.27 -20.19
N ALA A 209 -11.18 -9.98 -20.95
CA ALA A 209 -11.04 -10.45 -22.33
C ALA A 209 -10.97 -11.99 -22.43
N SER A 210 -10.30 -12.66 -21.49
CA SER A 210 -10.28 -14.13 -21.43
C SER A 210 -11.62 -14.74 -20.99
N ALA A 211 -12.38 -14.07 -20.13
CA ALA A 211 -13.72 -14.55 -19.72
C ALA A 211 -14.75 -14.43 -20.86
N GLU A 212 -14.65 -13.37 -21.68
CA GLU A 212 -15.52 -13.13 -22.83
C GLU A 212 -15.21 -14.08 -24.00
N THR A 213 -13.94 -14.49 -24.16
CA THR A 213 -13.52 -15.46 -25.19
C THR A 213 -13.95 -16.91 -24.86
N LEU A 214 -14.19 -17.23 -23.57
CA LEU A 214 -14.58 -18.56 -23.10
C LEU A 214 -16.10 -18.72 -22.90
N ALA A 215 -16.89 -17.67 -23.11
CA ALA A 215 -18.35 -17.77 -23.08
C ALA A 215 -18.83 -18.56 -24.32
N PRO A 216 -19.53 -19.70 -24.17
CA PRO A 216 -20.08 -20.43 -25.32
C PRO A 216 -21.08 -19.56 -26.06
N ALA A 217 -21.06 -19.62 -27.40
CA ALA A 217 -21.97 -18.91 -28.31
C ALA A 217 -23.42 -19.46 -28.25
N GLU A 218 -23.97 -19.62 -27.05
CA GLU A 218 -25.26 -20.27 -26.81
C GLU A 218 -26.32 -19.26 -26.32
N THR A 219 -26.43 -18.12 -27.02
CA THR A 219 -27.53 -17.17 -26.75
C THR A 219 -28.02 -16.43 -27.99
N LEU A 220 -27.96 -17.07 -29.16
CA LEU A 220 -28.65 -16.59 -30.36
C LEU A 220 -29.50 -17.73 -30.96
N ALA A 221 -30.55 -18.13 -30.25
CA ALA A 221 -31.68 -18.82 -30.86
C ALA A 221 -32.99 -18.17 -30.38
N PRO A 222 -33.71 -17.42 -31.24
CA PRO A 222 -35.03 -16.92 -30.89
C PRO A 222 -36.03 -18.07 -30.92
N GLY A 223 -36.52 -18.46 -29.75
CA GLY A 223 -37.68 -19.34 -29.61
C GLY A 223 -38.92 -18.68 -30.19
N LYS A 224 -39.35 -19.10 -31.38
CA LYS A 224 -40.70 -18.80 -31.88
C LYS A 224 -41.67 -19.75 -31.18
N GLY A 225 -42.39 -19.22 -30.21
CA GLY A 225 -43.65 -19.79 -29.76
C GLY A 225 -44.78 -19.43 -30.72
N SER A 226 -45.55 -20.42 -31.13
CA SER A 226 -46.95 -20.23 -31.56
C SER A 226 -47.76 -21.43 -31.07
N THR A 227 -48.72 -21.13 -30.20
CA THR A 227 -49.72 -22.01 -29.58
C THR A 227 -50.76 -22.55 -30.58
N PRO A 228 -51.46 -23.67 -30.27
CA PRO A 228 -52.45 -24.26 -31.15
C PRO A 228 -53.86 -23.64 -30.96
N ARG A 229 -54.64 -23.58 -32.04
CA ARG A 229 -56.10 -23.35 -32.05
C ARG A 229 -56.76 -24.23 -33.12
N GLY A 230 -57.80 -24.98 -32.71
CA GLY A 230 -58.74 -25.74 -33.56
C GLY A 230 -58.14 -27.05 -34.06
N GLU A 231 -58.79 -28.22 -33.97
CA GLU A 231 -60.20 -28.60 -33.80
C GLU A 231 -60.30 -29.91 -32.99
#